data_AF-A0A6J4QQ60-F1
#
_entry.id   AF-A0A6J4QQ60-F1
#
_cell.length_a   1.000
_cell.length_b   1.000
_cell.length_c   1.000
_cell.angle_alpha   90.00
_cell.angle_beta   90.00
_cell.angle_gamma   90.00
#
_symmetry.space_group_name_H-M   'P 1'
#
loop_
_entity.id
_entity.type
_entity.pdbx_description
1 polymer ?
#
loop_
_entity_poly.entity_id
_entity_poly.type
_entity_poly.pdbx_seq_one_letter_code
_entity_poly.pdbx_strand_id
1 'polypeptide(L)'
;WRPSPPPPRGGGRGGGGPPPPPPAPPPPPPGPAAPPDEVVCADYRDRESLLRQTAQAIERMPVLPAGVGLVLLGVRQTALTPGVQDPALAAAQAELVAAIDDLDAQGRRLIGPEGNAAQDAVQLDPARLFTALDAVERICGAPAS
;
A
#
# COMPACT_ATOMS: atom_id res chain seq x y z
N TRP A 1 -15.99 79.98 4.36
CA TRP A 1 -16.29 79.18 5.55
C TRP A 1 -15.61 77.83 5.43
N ARG A 2 -14.43 77.67 6.05
CA ARG A 2 -13.74 76.37 6.19
C ARG A 2 -13.83 75.99 7.67
N PRO A 3 -14.30 74.79 8.04
CA PRO A 3 -14.29 74.37 9.43
C PRO A 3 -12.86 74.00 9.86
N SER A 4 -12.45 74.48 11.04
CA SER A 4 -11.20 74.08 11.70
C SER A 4 -11.24 72.60 12.10
N PRO A 5 -10.11 71.87 12.03
CA PRO A 5 -10.03 70.51 12.56
C PRO A 5 -9.99 70.50 14.10
N PRO A 6 -10.56 69.46 14.75
CA PRO A 6 -10.52 69.31 16.20
C PRO A 6 -9.15 68.85 16.73
N PRO A 7 -8.84 69.06 18.03
CA PRO A 7 -7.56 68.71 18.63
C PRO A 7 -7.39 67.18 18.83
N PRO A 8 -6.14 66.70 18.99
CA PRO A 8 -5.86 65.28 19.21
C PRO A 8 -6.28 64.85 20.62
N ARG A 9 -7.04 63.77 20.68
CA ARG A 9 -7.46 63.13 21.94
C ARG A 9 -6.37 62.17 22.39
N GLY A 10 -5.57 62.59 23.36
CA GLY A 10 -4.75 61.67 24.16
C GLY A 10 -5.63 60.90 25.16
N GLY A 11 -5.20 59.68 25.52
CA GLY A 11 -5.75 58.94 26.67
C GLY A 11 -5.88 57.45 26.41
N GLY A 12 -5.00 56.68 27.05
CA GLY A 12 -4.86 55.23 26.88
C GLY A 12 -6.00 54.38 27.43
N ARG A 13 -5.95 53.09 27.12
CA ARG A 13 -6.57 52.01 27.89
C ARG A 13 -5.79 50.72 27.61
N GLY A 14 -5.24 50.14 28.66
CA GLY A 14 -4.52 48.89 28.63
C GLY A 14 -5.42 47.75 28.16
N GLY A 15 -5.00 47.06 27.11
CA GLY A 15 -5.59 45.80 26.68
C GLY A 15 -4.96 44.67 27.50
N GLY A 16 -5.64 44.23 28.55
CA GLY A 16 -5.41 42.92 29.12
C GLY A 16 -5.83 41.88 28.10
N GLY A 17 -4.88 41.35 27.34
CA GLY A 17 -5.12 40.24 26.43
C GLY A 17 -5.66 39.03 27.21
N PRO A 18 -6.46 38.16 26.56
CA PRO A 18 -6.88 36.91 27.18
C PRO A 18 -5.65 36.12 27.63
N PRO A 19 -5.71 35.43 28.78
CA PRO A 19 -4.60 34.59 29.22
C PRO A 19 -4.28 33.58 28.11
N PRO A 20 -2.99 33.28 27.88
CA PRO A 20 -2.60 32.30 26.88
C PRO A 20 -3.31 30.97 27.17
N PRO A 21 -3.75 30.24 26.12
CA PRO A 21 -4.37 28.93 26.32
C PRO A 21 -3.38 28.02 27.07
N PRO A 22 -3.89 27.15 27.97
CA PRO A 22 -3.03 26.20 28.65
C PRO A 22 -2.27 25.36 27.60
N PRO A 23 -1.00 25.01 27.88
CA PRO A 23 -0.23 24.16 26.98
C PRO A 23 -1.01 22.87 26.71
N ALA A 24 -1.06 22.47 25.43
CA ALA A 24 -1.68 21.20 25.04
C ALA A 24 -1.02 20.06 25.82
N PRO A 25 -1.80 19.06 26.30
CA PRO A 25 -1.22 17.89 26.94
C PRO A 25 -0.25 17.21 25.96
N PRO A 26 0.87 16.64 26.47
CA PRO A 26 1.79 15.90 25.63
C PRO A 26 1.04 14.77 24.92
N PRO A 27 1.39 14.45 23.66
CA PRO A 27 0.80 13.32 22.97
C PRO A 27 1.01 12.05 23.81
N PRO A 28 0.02 11.14 23.83
CA PRO A 28 0.20 9.86 24.50
C PRO A 28 1.42 9.15 23.91
N PRO A 29 2.16 8.37 24.71
CA PRO A 29 3.23 7.55 24.19
C PRO A 29 2.67 6.62 23.11
N PRO A 30 3.42 6.37 22.01
CA PRO A 30 2.99 5.42 20.99
C PRO A 30 2.76 4.06 21.64
N GLY A 31 1.64 3.42 21.29
CA GLY A 31 1.35 2.05 21.71
C GLY A 31 2.38 1.06 21.16
N PRO A 32 2.39 -0.19 21.65
CA PRO A 32 3.24 -1.24 21.09
C PRO A 32 2.95 -1.40 19.60
N ALA A 33 4.00 -1.53 18.79
CA ALA A 33 3.87 -1.81 17.37
C ALA A 33 3.24 -3.19 17.17
N ALA A 34 2.34 -3.31 16.19
CA ALA A 34 1.74 -4.58 15.81
C ALA A 34 2.85 -5.56 15.34
N PRO A 35 2.71 -6.87 15.62
CA PRO A 35 3.65 -7.87 15.12
C PRO A 35 3.66 -7.88 13.59
N PRO A 36 4.80 -8.15 12.94
CA PRO A 36 4.92 -8.15 11.48
C PRO A 36 3.89 -9.04 10.77
N ASP A 37 3.55 -10.20 11.35
CA ASP A 37 2.55 -11.12 10.80
C ASP A 37 1.16 -10.48 10.67
N GLU A 38 0.76 -9.68 11.67
CA GLU A 38 -0.54 -8.99 11.68
C GLU A 38 -0.57 -7.87 10.64
N VAL A 39 0.53 -7.12 10.50
CA VAL A 39 0.65 -6.06 9.48
C VAL A 39 0.57 -6.65 8.08
N VAL A 40 1.31 -7.74 7.82
CA VAL A 40 1.29 -8.45 6.54
C VAL A 40 -0.11 -8.97 6.23
N CYS A 41 -0.78 -9.61 7.19
CA CYS A 41 -2.13 -10.12 6.97
C CYS A 41 -3.20 -9.02 6.85
N ALA A 42 -3.01 -7.85 7.48
CA ALA A 42 -3.88 -6.69 7.23
C ALA A 42 -3.69 -6.17 5.80
N ASP A 43 -2.45 -5.96 5.37
CA ASP A 43 -2.12 -5.50 4.01
C ASP A 43 -2.67 -6.44 2.93
N TYR A 44 -2.57 -7.76 3.14
CA TYR A 44 -3.12 -8.73 2.19
C TYR A 44 -4.64 -8.66 2.10
N ARG A 45 -5.34 -8.59 3.23
CA ARG A 45 -6.82 -8.47 3.24
C ARG A 45 -7.28 -7.21 2.52
N ASP A 46 -6.58 -6.10 2.70
CA ASP A 46 -6.91 -4.84 2.03
C ASP A 46 -6.74 -4.90 0.51
N ARG A 47 -5.78 -5.71 0.03
CA ARG A 47 -5.41 -5.79 -1.40
C ARG A 47 -5.96 -7.02 -2.12
N GLU A 48 -6.50 -8.00 -1.41
CA GLU A 48 -6.91 -9.29 -1.95
C GLU A 48 -7.86 -9.14 -3.16
N SER A 49 -8.90 -8.33 -3.00
CA SER A 49 -9.90 -8.11 -4.06
C SER A 49 -9.28 -7.54 -5.34
N LEU A 50 -8.35 -6.58 -5.21
CA LEU A 50 -7.62 -5.99 -6.33
C LEU A 50 -6.73 -7.04 -7.02
N LEU A 51 -6.08 -7.91 -6.24
CA LEU A 51 -5.20 -8.94 -6.78
C LEU A 51 -5.96 -10.02 -7.52
N ARG A 52 -7.07 -10.49 -6.97
CA ARG A 52 -7.95 -11.44 -7.65
C ARG A 52 -8.50 -10.84 -8.94
N GLN A 53 -8.96 -9.59 -8.91
CA GLN A 53 -9.44 -8.91 -10.13
C GLN A 53 -8.33 -8.76 -11.17
N THR A 54 -7.11 -8.44 -10.75
CA THR A 54 -5.94 -8.34 -11.63
C THR A 54 -5.61 -9.70 -12.25
N ALA A 55 -5.52 -10.76 -11.45
CA ALA A 55 -5.26 -12.11 -11.94
C ALA A 55 -6.35 -12.59 -12.90
N GLN A 56 -7.63 -12.31 -12.62
CA GLN A 56 -8.74 -12.60 -13.53
C GLN A 56 -8.68 -11.78 -14.82
N ALA A 57 -8.16 -10.55 -14.79
CA ALA A 57 -7.95 -9.77 -16.00
C ALA A 57 -6.82 -10.37 -16.84
N ILE A 58 -5.69 -10.73 -16.20
CA ILE A 58 -4.57 -11.42 -16.84
C ILE A 58 -5.03 -12.71 -17.53
N GLU A 59 -5.90 -13.49 -16.90
CA GLU A 59 -6.44 -14.74 -17.45
C GLU A 59 -7.29 -14.53 -18.72
N ARG A 60 -8.07 -13.44 -18.76
CA ARG A 60 -9.11 -13.25 -19.78
C ARG A 60 -8.66 -12.50 -21.02
N MET A 61 -7.56 -11.77 -20.94
CA MET A 61 -7.09 -10.94 -22.05
C MET A 61 -5.56 -10.83 -22.10
N PRO A 62 -4.98 -10.59 -23.29
CA PRO A 62 -3.59 -10.23 -23.39
C PRO A 62 -3.29 -8.95 -22.60
N VAL A 63 -2.17 -8.96 -21.89
CA VAL A 63 -1.73 -7.87 -21.01
C VAL A 63 -0.31 -7.44 -21.35
N LEU A 64 0.03 -6.20 -21.03
CA LEU A 64 1.40 -5.69 -21.12
C LEU A 64 2.20 -6.20 -19.91
N PRO A 65 3.27 -6.99 -20.08
CA PRO A 65 4.03 -7.52 -18.95
C PRO A 65 4.62 -6.43 -18.04
N ALA A 66 5.05 -5.29 -18.61
CA ALA A 66 5.49 -4.16 -17.80
C ALA A 66 4.37 -3.60 -16.89
N GLY A 67 3.12 -3.57 -17.39
CA GLY A 67 1.96 -3.16 -16.61
C GLY A 67 1.65 -4.13 -15.48
N VAL A 68 1.71 -5.44 -15.74
CA VAL A 68 1.53 -6.48 -14.71
C VAL A 68 2.57 -6.35 -13.61
N GLY A 69 3.84 -6.18 -13.97
CA GLY A 69 4.93 -5.99 -13.01
C GLY A 69 4.72 -4.77 -12.10
N LEU A 70 4.20 -3.67 -12.64
CA LEU A 70 3.88 -2.48 -11.85
C LEU A 70 2.72 -2.70 -10.88
N VAL A 71 1.65 -3.37 -11.31
CA VAL A 71 0.49 -3.67 -10.45
C VAL A 71 0.88 -4.60 -9.31
N LEU A 72 1.71 -5.60 -9.59
CA LEU A 72 2.12 -6.60 -8.59
C LEU A 72 3.28 -6.16 -7.69
N LEU A 73 3.91 -5.01 -7.99
CA LEU A 73 5.06 -4.50 -7.23
C LEU A 73 4.74 -4.33 -5.74
N GLY A 74 3.59 -3.73 -5.42
CA GLY A 74 3.20 -3.50 -4.03
C GLY A 74 3.04 -4.80 -3.24
N VAL A 75 2.57 -5.86 -3.90
CA VAL A 75 2.41 -7.18 -3.28
C VAL A 75 3.73 -7.88 -3.06
N ARG A 76 4.63 -7.77 -4.04
CA ARG A 76 5.99 -8.26 -3.89
C ARG A 76 6.70 -7.61 -2.71
N GLN A 77 6.53 -6.29 -2.54
CA GLN A 77 7.08 -5.56 -1.40
C GLN A 77 6.51 -6.05 -0.07
N THR A 78 5.18 -6.21 0.03
CA THR A 78 4.53 -6.77 1.23
C THR A 78 5.02 -8.20 1.52
N ALA A 79 5.14 -9.04 0.49
CA ALA A 79 5.62 -10.43 0.63
C ALA A 79 7.09 -10.52 1.08
N LEU A 80 7.89 -9.48 0.83
CA LEU A 80 9.29 -9.38 1.26
C LEU A 80 9.46 -8.66 2.61
N THR A 81 8.36 -8.39 3.33
CA THR A 81 8.41 -7.77 4.66
C THR A 81 9.21 -8.66 5.61
N PRO A 82 10.33 -8.16 6.18
CA PRO A 82 11.13 -8.95 7.10
C PRO A 82 10.44 -9.11 8.46
N GLY A 83 10.82 -10.16 9.18
CA GLY A 83 10.38 -10.37 10.57
C GLY A 83 9.06 -11.10 10.74
N VAL A 84 8.51 -11.68 9.67
CA VAL A 84 7.41 -12.65 9.74
C VAL A 84 7.87 -13.88 10.54
N GLN A 85 7.16 -14.21 11.61
CA GLN A 85 7.52 -15.28 12.54
C GLN A 85 6.73 -16.57 12.26
N ASP A 86 5.53 -16.45 11.67
CA ASP A 86 4.76 -17.62 11.27
C ASP A 86 5.43 -18.30 10.05
N PRO A 87 5.94 -19.55 10.20
CA PRO A 87 6.60 -20.25 9.09
C PRO A 87 5.64 -20.56 7.94
N ALA A 88 4.35 -20.77 8.20
CA ALA A 88 3.36 -21.00 7.15
C ALA A 88 3.14 -19.72 6.33
N LEU A 89 3.03 -18.56 7.01
CA LEU A 89 2.92 -17.27 6.34
C LEU A 89 4.16 -16.95 5.53
N ALA A 90 5.36 -17.16 6.09
CA ALA A 90 6.62 -16.97 5.39
C ALA A 90 6.74 -17.85 4.13
N ALA A 91 6.32 -19.12 4.21
CA ALA A 91 6.28 -20.02 3.05
C ALA A 91 5.28 -19.55 1.99
N ALA A 92 4.09 -19.09 2.40
CA ALA A 92 3.08 -18.57 1.48
C ALA A 92 3.54 -17.27 0.79
N GLN A 93 4.24 -16.38 1.51
CA GLN A 93 4.87 -15.19 0.93
C GLN A 93 5.93 -15.55 -0.11
N ALA A 94 6.79 -16.52 0.21
CA ALA A 94 7.81 -16.99 -0.73
C ALA A 94 7.18 -17.55 -2.01
N GLU A 95 6.11 -18.33 -1.90
CA GLU A 95 5.40 -18.83 -3.08
C GLU A 95 4.67 -17.75 -3.87
N LEU A 96 4.16 -16.72 -3.20
CA LEU A 96 3.58 -15.59 -3.90
C LEU A 96 4.63 -14.83 -4.71
N VAL A 97 5.81 -14.59 -4.15
CA VAL A 97 6.93 -13.98 -4.90
C VAL A 97 7.32 -14.87 -6.08
N ALA A 98 7.43 -16.17 -5.88
CA ALA A 98 7.78 -17.11 -6.94
C ALA A 98 6.71 -17.21 -8.04
N ALA A 99 5.43 -17.03 -7.71
CA ALA A 99 4.35 -16.94 -8.68
C ALA A 99 4.40 -15.64 -9.50
N ILE A 100 4.72 -14.50 -8.88
CA ILE A 100 4.96 -13.24 -9.58
C ILE A 100 6.16 -13.36 -10.52
N ASP A 101 7.26 -13.95 -10.06
CA ASP A 101 8.46 -14.16 -10.88
C ASP A 101 8.22 -15.09 -12.06
N ASP A 102 7.32 -16.08 -11.91
CA ASP A 102 6.92 -16.93 -13.03
C ASP A 102 6.12 -16.14 -14.08
N LEU A 103 5.18 -15.27 -13.68
CA LEU A 103 4.49 -14.37 -14.61
C LEU A 103 5.46 -13.46 -15.37
N ASP A 104 6.45 -12.89 -14.67
CA ASP A 104 7.51 -12.09 -15.30
C ASP A 104 8.32 -12.93 -16.30
N ALA A 105 8.65 -14.17 -15.95
CA ALA A 105 9.37 -15.09 -16.83
C ALA A 105 8.53 -15.51 -18.04
N GLN A 106 7.22 -15.76 -17.86
CA GLN A 106 6.27 -16.00 -18.96
C GLN A 106 6.25 -14.80 -19.91
N GLY A 107 6.08 -13.58 -19.38
CA GLY A 107 6.09 -12.35 -20.17
C GLY A 107 7.36 -12.20 -21.01
N ARG A 108 8.53 -12.36 -20.40
CA ARG A 108 9.82 -12.31 -21.11
C ARG A 108 9.94 -13.38 -22.20
N ARG A 109 9.51 -14.62 -21.92
CA ARG A 109 9.55 -15.73 -22.88
C ARG A 109 8.63 -15.47 -24.09
N LEU A 110 7.44 -14.94 -23.85
CA LEU A 110 6.42 -14.71 -24.89
C LEU A 110 6.71 -13.48 -25.76
N ILE A 111 7.28 -12.42 -25.17
CA ILE A 111 7.73 -11.23 -25.92
C ILE A 111 8.92 -11.58 -26.82
N GLY A 112 9.83 -12.43 -26.34
CA GLY A 112 11.06 -12.76 -27.04
C GLY A 112 12.12 -11.64 -26.94
N PRO A 113 13.30 -11.85 -27.58
CA PRO A 113 14.44 -10.94 -27.43
C PRO A 113 14.27 -9.57 -28.12
N GLU A 114 13.44 -9.49 -29.16
CA GLU A 114 13.24 -8.26 -29.95
C GLU A 114 11.99 -7.46 -29.53
N GLY A 115 11.15 -8.01 -28.66
CA GLY A 115 9.88 -7.39 -28.31
C GLY A 115 10.01 -6.36 -27.19
N ASN A 116 8.98 -5.51 -27.06
CA ASN A 116 8.90 -4.42 -26.12
C ASN A 116 7.80 -4.67 -25.08
N ALA A 117 8.19 -4.94 -23.83
CA ALA A 117 7.26 -5.24 -22.74
C ALA A 117 6.27 -4.12 -22.38
N ALA A 118 6.50 -2.89 -22.86
CA ALA A 118 5.59 -1.76 -22.69
C ALA A 118 4.60 -1.58 -23.85
N GLN A 119 4.74 -2.32 -24.95
CA GLN A 119 3.93 -2.18 -26.16
C GLN A 119 3.29 -3.50 -26.60
N ASP A 120 4.00 -4.61 -26.41
CA ASP A 120 3.58 -5.93 -26.87
C ASP A 120 2.78 -6.64 -25.79
N ALA A 121 1.48 -6.80 -26.02
CA ALA A 121 0.60 -7.54 -25.14
C ALA A 121 0.74 -9.05 -25.37
N VAL A 122 0.80 -9.81 -24.28
CA VAL A 122 0.92 -11.27 -24.31
C VAL A 122 -0.11 -11.91 -23.38
N GLN A 123 -0.51 -13.13 -23.69
CA GLN A 123 -1.40 -13.90 -22.82
C GLN A 123 -0.54 -14.61 -21.77
N LEU A 124 -0.72 -14.25 -20.50
CA LEU A 124 -0.07 -14.93 -19.37
C LEU A 124 -1.01 -15.94 -18.72
N ASP A 125 -0.44 -16.89 -17.98
CA ASP A 125 -1.15 -17.86 -17.16
C ASP A 125 -0.99 -17.52 -15.66
N PRO A 126 -2.05 -17.03 -15.00
CA PRO A 126 -2.04 -16.67 -13.59
C PRO A 126 -2.40 -17.82 -12.63
N ALA A 127 -2.52 -19.08 -13.08
CA ALA A 127 -2.97 -20.19 -12.22
C ALA A 127 -2.14 -20.35 -10.94
N ARG A 128 -0.80 -20.23 -11.04
CA ARG A 128 0.08 -20.28 -9.88
C ARG A 128 -0.13 -19.10 -8.93
N LEU A 129 -0.40 -17.91 -9.48
CA LEU A 129 -0.69 -16.72 -8.68
C LEU A 129 -1.99 -16.91 -7.88
N PHE A 130 -3.06 -17.44 -8.48
CA PHE A 130 -4.28 -17.77 -7.75
C PHE A 130 -4.04 -18.74 -6.60
N THR A 131 -3.28 -19.81 -6.86
CA THR A 131 -2.94 -20.81 -5.83
C THR A 131 -2.19 -20.18 -4.65
N ALA A 132 -1.24 -19.28 -4.94
CA ALA A 132 -0.49 -18.58 -3.90
C ALA A 132 -1.37 -17.60 -3.11
N LEU A 133 -2.27 -16.87 -3.77
CA LEU A 133 -3.23 -15.98 -3.11
C LEU A 133 -4.17 -16.76 -2.18
N ASP A 134 -4.70 -17.91 -2.62
CA ASP A 134 -5.55 -18.78 -1.81
C ASP A 134 -4.80 -19.31 -0.56
N ALA A 135 -3.49 -19.56 -0.67
CA ALA A 135 -2.68 -19.98 0.47
C ALA A 135 -2.53 -18.86 1.51
N VAL A 136 -2.23 -17.64 1.07
CA VAL A 136 -2.13 -16.47 1.96
C VAL A 136 -3.47 -16.16 2.61
N GLU A 137 -4.57 -16.17 1.85
CA GLU A 137 -5.92 -15.92 2.38
C GLU A 137 -6.28 -16.93 3.47
N ARG A 138 -6.00 -18.22 3.25
CA ARG A 138 -6.28 -19.28 4.24
C ARG A 138 -5.55 -19.05 5.56
N ILE A 139 -4.32 -18.55 5.50
CA ILE A 139 -3.50 -18.27 6.69
C ILE A 139 -3.99 -16.99 7.37
N CYS A 140 -4.17 -15.91 6.61
CA CYS A 140 -4.54 -14.59 7.15
C CYS A 140 -6.03 -14.45 7.50
N GLY A 141 -6.89 -15.35 7.02
CA GLY A 141 -8.31 -15.44 7.35
C GLY A 141 -8.61 -16.37 8.53
N ALA A 142 -7.62 -17.15 9.00
CA ALA A 142 -7.78 -17.96 10.20
C ALA A 142 -7.80 -17.05 11.45
N PRO A 143 -8.68 -17.28 12.44
CA PRO A 143 -8.61 -16.57 13.70
C PRO A 143 -7.26 -16.87 14.38
N ALA A 144 -6.56 -15.83 14.82
CA ALA A 144 -5.33 -15.98 15.60
C ALA A 144 -5.62 -16.90 16.80
N SER A 145 -4.97 -18.07 16.80
CA SER A 145 -5.16 -19.12 17.82
C SER A 145 -4.30 -18.87 19.06
#